data_AF-A0A832X3X7-F1
#
_entry.id   AF-A0A832X3X7-F1
#
_cell.length_a   1.000
_cell.length_b   1.000
_cell.length_c   1.000
_cell.angle_alpha   90.00
_cell.angle_beta   90.00
_cell.angle_gamma   90.00
#
_symmetry.space_group_name_H-M   'P 1'
#
loop_
_entity.id
_entity.type
_entity.pdbx_description
1 polymer ?
#
loop_
_entity_poly.entity_id
_entity_poly.type
_entity_poly.pdbx_seq_one_letter_code
_entity_poly.pdbx_strand_id
1 'polypeptide(L)'
;MTEEEVESGAGEEEIPVVPVESNPFWKKNAEKLVGESISAVEDTAKQFVVVTGLLQGIYFHAIAFSDIKEAEGYSVLIYLAPLVLWLLSLIFAVIVLFRKKYEININSTSNSKKVFEEMVKIKYRYIRISGFFLILSFVALAVAFLHYLGKL
;
A
#
# COMPACT_ATOMS: atom_id res chain seq x y z
N MET A 1 69.43 -25.36 -5.16
CA MET A 1 69.22 -26.19 -3.96
C MET A 1 69.30 -25.21 -2.79
N THR A 2 68.23 -24.72 -2.18
CA THR A 2 66.81 -25.16 -1.99
C THR A 2 65.96 -23.87 -1.88
N GLU A 3 64.91 -23.64 -2.67
CA GLU A 3 63.51 -24.07 -2.47
C GLU A 3 63.02 -23.89 -1.03
N GLU A 4 62.17 -22.87 -0.79
CA GLU A 4 60.77 -23.04 -0.36
C GLU A 4 60.07 -21.66 -0.26
N GLU A 5 59.13 -21.45 -1.18
CA GLU A 5 58.03 -20.49 -1.11
C GLU A 5 57.05 -20.94 -0.02
N VAL A 6 56.48 -19.99 0.74
CA VAL A 6 55.18 -20.21 1.39
C VAL A 6 54.29 -19.02 1.07
N GLU A 7 53.34 -19.34 0.20
CA GLU A 7 52.23 -18.59 -0.34
C GLU A 7 51.08 -18.46 0.67
N SER A 8 50.19 -17.50 0.38
CA SER A 8 48.77 -17.49 0.71
C SER A 8 48.38 -17.08 2.14
N GLY A 9 47.37 -16.25 2.36
CA GLY A 9 46.49 -15.57 1.43
C GLY A 9 45.70 -14.54 2.24
N ALA A 10 45.83 -13.27 1.87
CA ALA A 10 44.87 -12.27 2.29
C ALA A 10 43.57 -12.64 1.59
N GLY A 11 42.65 -13.26 2.33
CA GLY A 11 41.28 -13.49 1.89
C GLY A 11 40.58 -12.15 1.72
N GLU A 12 40.86 -11.49 0.60
CA GLU A 12 39.88 -10.62 -0.02
C GLU A 12 38.72 -11.55 -0.37
N GLU A 13 37.70 -11.56 0.48
CA GLU A 13 36.36 -12.01 0.07
C GLU A 13 35.99 -11.11 -1.12
N GLU A 14 36.35 -11.55 -2.33
CA GLU A 14 35.82 -11.03 -3.57
C GLU A 14 34.31 -11.14 -3.44
N ILE A 15 33.68 -10.02 -3.11
CA ILE A 15 32.23 -9.86 -3.15
C ILE A 15 31.85 -10.38 -4.53
N PRO A 16 31.07 -11.47 -4.64
CA PRO A 16 30.81 -12.09 -5.93
C PRO A 16 30.25 -11.01 -6.84
N VAL A 17 31.05 -10.62 -7.84
CA VAL A 17 30.69 -9.60 -8.81
C VAL A 17 29.56 -10.21 -9.62
N VAL A 18 28.33 -9.94 -9.18
CA VAL A 18 27.13 -10.30 -9.91
C VAL A 18 27.33 -9.75 -11.32
N PRO A 19 27.42 -10.60 -12.35
CA PRO A 19 27.68 -10.13 -13.70
C PRO A 19 26.61 -9.09 -14.00
N VAL A 20 27.05 -7.88 -14.34
CA VAL A 20 26.16 -6.81 -14.78
C VAL A 20 25.50 -7.35 -16.03
N GLU A 21 24.28 -7.88 -15.89
CA GLU A 21 23.51 -8.39 -16.99
C GLU A 21 23.21 -7.19 -17.90
N SER A 22 24.09 -6.98 -18.88
CA SER A 22 24.05 -5.89 -19.86
C SER A 22 22.94 -6.18 -20.87
N ASN A 23 21.74 -6.47 -20.38
CA ASN A 23 20.57 -6.58 -21.21
C ASN A 23 19.87 -5.21 -21.19
N PRO A 24 20.02 -4.39 -22.25
CA PRO A 24 19.38 -3.08 -22.32
C PRO A 24 17.86 -3.16 -22.23
N PHE A 25 17.25 -4.32 -22.56
CA PHE A 25 15.83 -4.57 -22.34
C PHE A 25 15.48 -4.59 -20.85
N TRP A 26 16.20 -5.35 -20.02
CA TRP A 26 15.93 -5.44 -18.57
C TRP A 26 16.20 -4.12 -17.86
N LYS A 27 17.23 -3.39 -18.26
CA LYS A 27 17.51 -2.04 -17.74
C LYS A 27 16.37 -1.06 -18.06
N LYS A 28 15.92 -1.02 -19.32
CA LYS A 28 14.81 -0.16 -19.75
C LYS A 28 13.49 -0.55 -19.09
N ASN A 29 13.26 -1.85 -18.90
CA ASN A 29 12.09 -2.35 -18.19
C ASN A 29 12.10 -1.95 -16.71
N ALA A 30 13.26 -2.06 -16.04
CA ALA A 30 13.42 -1.62 -14.65
C ALA A 30 13.19 -0.10 -14.51
N GLU A 31 13.76 0.71 -15.41
CA GLU A 31 13.55 2.17 -15.43
C GLU A 31 12.07 2.51 -15.60
N LYS A 32 11.35 1.80 -16.49
CA LYS A 32 9.91 1.96 -16.69
C LYS A 32 9.11 1.57 -15.45
N LEU A 33 9.36 0.41 -14.86
CA LEU A 33 8.68 -0.07 -13.65
C LEU A 33 8.86 0.90 -12.48
N VAL A 34 10.08 1.42 -12.30
CA VAL A 34 10.37 2.43 -11.28
C VAL A 34 9.59 3.71 -11.58
N GLY A 35 9.65 4.23 -12.81
CA GLY A 35 8.92 5.44 -13.21
C GLY A 35 7.40 5.34 -13.05
N GLU A 36 6.81 4.19 -13.37
CA GLU A 36 5.36 3.97 -13.31
C GLU A 36 4.86 3.57 -11.91
N SER A 37 5.74 3.14 -11.00
CA SER A 37 5.36 2.65 -9.67
C SER A 37 4.55 3.63 -8.84
N ILE A 38 4.89 4.93 -8.88
CA ILE A 38 4.13 5.98 -8.17
C ILE A 38 2.76 6.15 -8.81
N SER A 39 2.68 6.21 -10.15
CA SER A 39 1.41 6.36 -10.86
C SER A 39 0.47 5.18 -10.57
N ALA A 40 0.99 3.96 -10.59
CA ALA A 40 0.20 2.76 -10.29
C ALA A 40 -0.38 2.79 -8.86
N VAL A 41 0.42 3.23 -7.88
CA VAL A 41 -0.04 3.39 -6.49
C VAL A 41 -1.10 4.49 -6.37
N GLU A 42 -0.93 5.62 -7.06
CA GLU A 42 -1.90 6.70 -7.07
C GLU A 42 -3.20 6.32 -7.78
N ASP A 43 -3.13 5.59 -8.88
CA ASP A 43 -4.32 5.11 -9.59
C ASP A 43 -5.10 4.08 -8.77
N THR A 44 -4.40 3.19 -8.06
CA THR A 44 -5.02 2.29 -7.08
C THR A 44 -5.70 3.07 -5.96
N ALA A 45 -5.05 4.11 -5.43
CA ALA A 45 -5.64 4.95 -4.39
C ALA A 45 -6.91 5.67 -4.87
N LYS A 46 -6.93 6.20 -6.11
CA LYS A 46 -8.14 6.79 -6.71
C LYS A 46 -9.27 5.76 -6.81
N GLN A 47 -8.96 4.55 -7.28
CA GLN A 47 -9.96 3.47 -7.34
C GLN A 47 -10.52 3.15 -5.96
N PHE A 48 -9.66 3.07 -4.94
CA PHE A 48 -10.11 2.84 -3.57
C PHE A 48 -11.02 3.95 -3.07
N VAL A 49 -10.69 5.23 -3.32
CA VAL A 49 -11.55 6.37 -2.98
C VAL A 49 -12.93 6.26 -3.66
N VAL A 50 -12.96 5.93 -4.95
CA VAL A 50 -14.22 5.79 -5.70
C VAL A 50 -15.06 4.63 -5.14
N VAL A 51 -14.47 3.45 -4.99
CA VAL A 51 -15.18 2.25 -4.52
C VAL A 51 -15.66 2.45 -3.08
N THR A 52 -14.78 2.87 -2.16
CA THR A 52 -15.15 3.07 -0.75
C THR A 52 -16.17 4.18 -0.58
N GLY A 53 -16.05 5.30 -1.31
CA GLY A 53 -17.04 6.37 -1.28
C GLY A 53 -18.42 5.91 -1.75
N LEU A 54 -18.48 5.13 -2.84
CA LEU A 54 -19.74 4.57 -3.34
C LEU A 54 -20.36 3.59 -2.33
N LEU A 55 -19.57 2.63 -1.82
CA LEU A 55 -20.05 1.65 -0.84
C LEU A 55 -20.56 2.33 0.43
N GLN A 56 -19.80 3.30 0.95
CA GLN A 56 -20.18 4.06 2.13
C GLN A 56 -21.48 4.82 1.91
N GLY A 57 -21.67 5.45 0.74
CA GLY A 57 -22.91 6.15 0.40
C GLY A 57 -24.12 5.22 0.34
N ILE A 58 -24.00 4.09 -0.36
CA ILE A 58 -25.08 3.09 -0.48
C ILE A 58 -25.43 2.51 0.89
N TYR A 59 -24.43 2.14 1.67
CA TYR A 59 -24.64 1.52 2.97
C TYR A 59 -25.18 2.52 4.00
N PHE A 60 -24.70 3.76 4.01
CA PHE A 60 -25.26 4.81 4.86
C PHE A 60 -26.72 5.08 4.52
N HIS A 61 -27.06 5.11 3.22
CA HIS A 61 -28.45 5.23 2.79
C HIS A 61 -29.29 4.05 3.29
N ALA A 62 -28.80 2.81 3.13
CA ALA A 62 -29.48 1.62 3.62
C ALA A 62 -29.74 1.69 5.13
N ILE A 63 -28.74 2.06 5.94
CA ILE A 63 -28.90 2.20 7.40
C ILE A 63 -29.87 3.33 7.75
N ALA A 64 -29.72 4.52 7.17
CA ALA A 64 -30.51 5.70 7.53
C ALA A 64 -32.02 5.50 7.30
N PHE A 65 -32.39 4.68 6.31
CA PHE A 65 -33.78 4.39 5.92
C PHE A 65 -34.28 3.00 6.34
N SER A 66 -33.45 2.20 6.98
CA SER A 66 -33.86 0.91 7.54
C SER A 66 -34.41 1.04 8.96
N ASP A 67 -35.21 0.06 9.38
CA ASP A 67 -35.71 -0.09 10.76
C ASP A 67 -34.61 -0.50 11.77
N ILE A 68 -33.32 -0.45 11.37
CA ILE A 68 -32.17 -0.69 12.26
C ILE A 68 -32.10 0.36 13.38
N LYS A 69 -32.94 1.41 13.36
CA LYS A 69 -33.07 2.39 14.45
C LYS A 69 -33.43 1.77 15.81
N GLU A 70 -34.02 0.57 15.83
CA GLU A 70 -34.30 -0.18 17.06
C GLU A 70 -33.13 -1.06 17.52
N ALA A 71 -31.98 -1.03 16.83
CA ALA A 71 -30.79 -1.74 17.26
C ALA A 71 -30.24 -1.11 18.55
N GLU A 72 -30.35 -1.82 19.67
CA GLU A 72 -29.81 -1.41 20.96
C GLU A 72 -28.51 -2.15 21.32
N GLY A 73 -27.67 -1.49 22.12
CA GLY A 73 -26.47 -2.09 22.69
C GLY A 73 -25.41 -2.48 21.65
N TYR A 74 -24.95 -3.74 21.72
CA TYR A 74 -23.82 -4.24 20.92
C TYR A 74 -24.12 -4.29 19.41
N SER A 75 -25.39 -4.45 19.02
CA SER A 75 -25.84 -4.48 17.63
C SER A 75 -25.45 -3.23 16.85
N VAL A 76 -25.46 -2.07 17.49
CA VAL A 76 -25.04 -0.79 16.89
C VAL A 76 -23.59 -0.85 16.42
N LEU A 77 -22.70 -1.46 17.22
CA LEU A 77 -21.28 -1.56 16.88
C LEU A 77 -21.07 -2.47 15.67
N ILE A 78 -21.87 -3.53 15.53
CA ILE A 78 -21.80 -4.45 14.38
C ILE A 78 -22.16 -3.71 13.08
N TYR A 79 -23.25 -2.94 13.08
CA TYR A 79 -23.67 -2.16 11.91
C TYR A 79 -22.76 -0.96 11.62
N LEU A 80 -22.11 -0.41 12.64
CA LEU A 80 -21.20 0.73 12.49
C LEU A 80 -19.79 0.30 12.05
N ALA A 81 -19.35 -0.91 12.38
CA ALA A 81 -18.03 -1.44 12.06
C ALA A 81 -17.64 -1.31 10.56
N PRO A 82 -18.46 -1.75 9.57
CA PRO A 82 -18.10 -1.60 8.16
C PRO A 82 -17.92 -0.14 7.73
N LEU A 83 -18.73 0.79 8.26
CA LEU A 83 -18.60 2.23 8.00
C LEU A 83 -17.27 2.78 8.53
N VAL A 84 -16.92 2.45 9.78
CA VAL A 84 -15.66 2.92 10.39
C VAL A 84 -14.45 2.35 9.63
N LEU A 85 -14.51 1.08 9.24
CA LEU A 85 -13.41 0.44 8.49
C LEU A 85 -13.27 1.02 7.07
N TRP A 86 -14.38 1.30 6.37
CA TRP A 86 -14.32 2.02 5.09
C TRP A 86 -13.79 3.44 5.26
N LEU A 87 -14.16 4.15 6.33
CA LEU A 87 -13.65 5.50 6.59
C LEU A 87 -12.13 5.48 6.83
N LEU A 88 -11.63 4.53 7.63
CA LEU A 88 -10.19 4.35 7.83
C LEU A 88 -9.48 4.02 6.52
N SER A 89 -10.02 3.09 5.73
CA SER A 89 -9.51 2.77 4.38
C SER A 89 -9.44 4.02 3.50
N LEU A 90 -10.50 4.83 3.48
CA LEU A 90 -10.61 6.04 2.70
C LEU A 90 -9.57 7.08 3.12
N ILE A 91 -9.39 7.31 4.43
CA ILE A 91 -8.38 8.24 4.97
C ILE A 91 -6.99 7.86 4.46
N PHE A 92 -6.61 6.58 4.56
CA PHE A 92 -5.31 6.13 4.08
C PHE A 92 -5.16 6.25 2.56
N ALA A 93 -6.21 5.95 1.78
CA ALA A 93 -6.18 6.14 0.32
C ALA A 93 -6.02 7.61 -0.06
N VAL A 94 -6.72 8.53 0.62
CA VAL A 94 -6.60 9.96 0.38
C VAL A 94 -5.21 10.48 0.76
N ILE A 95 -4.61 9.99 1.86
CA ILE A 95 -3.23 10.32 2.25
C ILE A 95 -2.22 9.96 1.13
N VAL A 96 -2.44 8.87 0.39
CA VAL A 96 -1.58 8.47 -0.75
C VAL A 96 -1.63 9.51 -1.88
N LEU A 97 -2.78 10.16 -2.09
CA LEU A 97 -3.00 11.16 -3.14
C LEU A 97 -2.45 12.55 -2.77
N PHE A 98 -2.18 12.82 -1.50
CA PHE A 98 -1.58 14.08 -1.09
C PHE A 98 -0.15 14.21 -1.64
N ARG A 99 0.02 15.19 -2.53
CA ARG A 99 1.32 15.59 -3.06
C ARG A 99 2.08 16.40 -2.01
N LYS A 100 3.03 15.79 -1.30
CA LYS A 100 4.07 16.58 -0.64
C LYS A 100 4.90 17.25 -1.74
N LYS A 101 4.92 18.59 -1.77
CA LYS A 101 5.88 19.35 -2.58
C LYS A 101 7.27 19.07 -2.01
N TYR A 102 7.94 18.05 -2.55
CA TYR A 102 9.34 17.84 -2.24
C TYR A 102 10.15 18.74 -3.17
N GLU A 103 10.86 19.69 -2.58
CA GLU A 103 11.87 20.51 -3.27
C GLU A 103 13.03 19.59 -3.65
N ILE A 104 12.87 18.87 -4.77
CA ILE A 104 13.92 18.04 -5.33
C ILE A 104 14.96 19.00 -5.91
N ASN A 105 16.09 19.14 -5.21
CA ASN A 105 17.26 19.81 -5.75
C ASN A 105 17.78 18.99 -6.95
N ILE A 106 17.43 19.43 -8.15
CA ILE A 106 17.75 18.81 -9.46
C ILE A 106 19.26 18.58 -9.67
N ASN A 107 20.13 19.25 -8.90
CA ASN A 107 21.59 19.16 -9.04
C ASN A 107 22.25 17.99 -8.28
N SER A 108 21.52 17.12 -7.57
CA SER A 108 22.12 16.00 -6.82
C SER A 108 21.44 14.66 -7.12
N THR A 109 21.97 13.93 -8.11
CA THR A 109 21.49 12.64 -8.63
C THR A 109 21.37 11.52 -7.58
N SER A 110 22.18 11.53 -6.50
CA SER A 110 22.09 10.51 -5.44
C SER A 110 20.97 10.79 -4.41
N ASN A 111 20.61 12.06 -4.23
CA ASN A 111 19.61 12.49 -3.24
C ASN A 111 18.19 12.30 -3.79
N SER A 112 18.00 12.57 -5.08
CA SER A 112 16.73 12.35 -5.79
C SER A 112 16.31 10.87 -5.79
N LYS A 113 17.26 9.94 -5.91
CA LYS A 113 17.00 8.49 -5.85
C LYS A 113 16.48 8.06 -4.47
N LYS A 114 17.15 8.47 -3.39
CA LYS A 114 16.74 8.14 -2.02
C LYS A 114 15.37 8.71 -1.66
N VAL A 115 15.12 9.98 -2.02
CA VAL A 115 13.82 10.63 -1.81
C VAL A 115 12.71 9.93 -2.59
N PHE A 116 12.98 9.51 -3.83
CA PHE A 116 12.04 8.73 -4.63
C PHE A 116 11.71 7.38 -3.98
N GLU A 117 12.72 6.61 -3.59
CA GLU A 117 12.55 5.29 -2.95
C GLU A 117 11.78 5.40 -1.63
N GLU A 118 12.09 6.38 -0.79
CA GLU A 118 11.35 6.65 0.45
C GLU A 118 9.89 7.02 0.18
N MET A 119 9.64 7.86 -0.84
CA MET A 119 8.29 8.26 -1.20
C MET A 119 7.45 7.07 -1.69
N VAL A 120 8.00 6.24 -2.56
CA VAL A 120 7.34 5.01 -3.03
C VAL A 120 7.03 4.11 -1.85
N LYS A 121 7.99 3.88 -0.95
CA LYS A 121 7.82 3.02 0.22
C LYS A 121 6.72 3.51 1.15
N ILE A 122 6.65 4.82 1.40
CA ILE A 122 5.62 5.43 2.26
C ILE A 122 4.23 5.32 1.61
N LYS A 123 4.10 5.70 0.34
CA LYS A 123 2.82 5.60 -0.40
C LYS A 123 2.36 4.15 -0.48
N TYR A 124 3.27 3.22 -0.77
CA TYR A 124 2.99 1.78 -0.82
C TYR A 124 2.51 1.24 0.54
N ARG A 125 3.12 1.71 1.64
CA ARG A 125 2.67 1.34 3.00
C ARG A 125 1.24 1.81 3.26
N TYR A 126 0.91 3.06 2.93
CA TYR A 126 -0.45 3.58 3.15
C TYR A 126 -1.49 2.89 2.28
N ILE A 127 -1.21 2.61 1.00
CA ILE A 127 -2.17 1.88 0.15
C ILE A 127 -2.37 0.44 0.64
N ARG A 128 -1.33 -0.21 1.17
CA ARG A 128 -1.43 -1.55 1.76
C ARG A 128 -2.28 -1.54 3.04
N ILE A 129 -2.10 -0.54 3.90
CA ILE A 129 -2.93 -0.35 5.10
C ILE A 129 -4.38 -0.09 4.70
N SER A 130 -4.61 0.79 3.71
CA SER A 130 -5.94 1.07 3.16
C SER A 130 -6.61 -0.23 2.67
N GLY A 131 -5.91 -1.02 1.86
CA GLY A 131 -6.42 -2.30 1.37
C GLY A 131 -6.72 -3.31 2.48
N PHE A 132 -5.92 -3.34 3.55
CA PHE A 132 -6.20 -4.18 4.71
C PHE A 132 -7.52 -3.78 5.41
N PHE A 133 -7.74 -2.47 5.64
CA PHE A 133 -8.99 -1.98 6.21
C PHE A 133 -10.19 -2.25 5.30
N LEU A 134 -10.01 -2.15 3.99
CA LEU A 134 -11.05 -2.47 3.02
C LEU A 134 -11.43 -3.95 3.06
N ILE A 135 -10.47 -4.86 3.13
CA ILE A 135 -10.76 -6.29 3.25
C ILE A 135 -11.49 -6.58 4.56
N LEU A 136 -11.02 -5.99 5.67
CA LEU A 136 -11.63 -6.16 6.97
C LEU A 136 -13.06 -5.60 7.02
N SER A 137 -13.35 -4.52 6.28
CA SER A 137 -14.69 -3.96 6.21
C SER A 137 -15.68 -4.88 5.49
N PHE A 138 -15.25 -5.64 4.47
CA PHE A 138 -16.10 -6.66 3.85
C PHE A 138 -16.42 -7.80 4.81
N VAL A 139 -15.47 -8.20 5.66
CA VAL A 139 -15.73 -9.18 6.72
C VAL A 139 -16.75 -8.61 7.72
N ALA A 140 -16.56 -7.37 8.18
CA ALA A 140 -17.52 -6.72 9.07
C ALA A 140 -18.91 -6.56 8.45
N LEU A 141 -18.99 -6.24 7.16
CA LEU A 141 -20.24 -6.14 6.41
C LEU A 141 -20.95 -7.50 6.34
N ALA A 142 -20.22 -8.59 6.09
CA ALA A 142 -20.79 -9.93 6.08
C ALA A 142 -21.35 -10.32 7.47
N VAL A 143 -20.62 -9.98 8.53
CA VAL A 143 -21.10 -10.18 9.92
C VAL A 143 -22.37 -9.36 10.18
N ALA A 144 -22.39 -8.09 9.80
CA ALA A 144 -23.57 -7.24 9.94
C ALA A 144 -24.78 -7.78 9.17
N PHE A 145 -24.56 -8.32 7.98
CA PHE A 145 -25.63 -8.94 7.19
C PHE A 145 -26.15 -10.23 7.82
N LEU A 146 -25.28 -11.10 8.34
CA LEU A 146 -25.69 -12.32 9.03
C LEU A 146 -26.48 -12.02 10.30
N HIS A 147 -26.04 -11.03 11.06
CA HIS A 147 -26.74 -10.54 12.25
C HIS A 147 -28.12 -9.95 11.88
N TYR A 148 -28.21 -9.18 10.79
CA TYR A 148 -29.48 -8.67 10.29
C TYR A 148 -30.48 -9.79 9.93
N LEU A 149 -29.98 -10.92 9.40
CA LEU A 149 -30.81 -12.10 9.10
C LEU A 149 -31.15 -12.96 10.34
N GLY A 150 -30.73 -12.56 11.53
CA GLY A 150 -30.92 -13.33 12.77
C GLY A 150 -30.15 -14.65 12.81
N LYS A 151 -29.07 -14.76 12.02
CA LYS A 151 -28.18 -15.94 12.00
C LYS A 151 -26.96 -15.79 12.92
N LEU A 152 -26.87 -14.65 13.60
CA LEU A 152 -25.84 -14.28 14.57
C LEU A 152 -26.51 -13.49 15.69
#